data_AF-A0A672GLW5-F1
#
_entry.id   AF-A0A672GLW5-F1
#
_cell.length_a   1.000
_cell.length_b   1.000
_cell.length_c   1.000
_cell.angle_alpha   90.00
_cell.angle_beta   90.00
_cell.angle_gamma   90.00
#
_symmetry.space_group_name_H-M   'P 1'
#
loop_
_entity.id
_entity.type
_entity.pdbx_description
1 polymer ?
#
loop_
_entity_poly.entity_id
_entity_poly.type
_entity_poly.pdbx_seq_one_letter_code
_entity_poly.pdbx_strand_id
1 'polypeptide(L)'
;FAGKLSSRNRLKKKQPKTFKVKVITMDAEMEFSCEVLDQEVPKDSPITFHFLAKFFPEKVEEELVQEITQHLFFLQVKKQILDEEIFCSPEASVLLASYAVQAKYGDYDPNFHKPGFLAQDELLPKRVLMQYQMTADMWEEKITAWYAEHRGIARDEAEMEYLKIAQDLEMYGVSYFSITQNKRDTELLLGVDAQGLHIYSPNSKLNPNKSFPWSGIRNISYSEKEFTIKPLDKKKDVFKFYSSQLRVNKLILQLCIGNHDLFMRRRKVDSIEVQQMKAQAKEEKARKKMERQILAREKQMREEAERAKEEMERRLFQLQDEARLANEALIRSEETADLLAEKAQIAEEEAKLLAHKAAEAEQERQRLEVTAMKTKEEKRLMEQKMREAEQLAVKLVEQSERRLKEADHLKQDLTEAKDAERRAKQKLLEITKTTYPLIAAYSPPPAPPEAADFGYEPPRLDFKDSDMKRLSMEIERERLEYMEKSKHLQDQLKELKSEIESLKLEEQQQQAGLYSLQGECELRPARRGRRRLSPLWLSASSTGSVS
;
A
#
# COMPACT_ATOMS: atom_id res chain seq x y z
N PHE A 1 -29.99 13.15 -88.69
CA PHE A 1 -29.37 11.82 -88.83
C PHE A 1 -29.55 11.06 -87.53
N ALA A 2 -29.98 9.81 -87.63
CA ALA A 2 -30.53 8.97 -86.58
C ALA A 2 -29.55 8.62 -85.44
N GLY A 3 -30.07 8.30 -84.24
CA GLY A 3 -29.29 7.57 -83.23
C GLY A 3 -29.73 7.55 -81.76
N LYS A 4 -30.89 6.95 -81.46
CA LYS A 4 -31.26 6.15 -80.26
C LYS A 4 -31.03 6.63 -78.81
N LEU A 5 -32.14 6.55 -78.06
CA LEU A 5 -32.32 6.34 -76.61
C LEU A 5 -31.26 5.45 -75.93
N SER A 6 -30.90 5.76 -74.68
CA SER A 6 -31.27 4.94 -73.50
C SER A 6 -30.75 5.49 -72.15
N SER A 7 -31.70 5.81 -71.27
CA SER A 7 -31.76 5.42 -69.86
C SER A 7 -30.85 6.03 -68.75
N ARG A 8 -31.59 6.52 -67.74
CA ARG A 8 -31.45 6.32 -66.28
C ARG A 8 -30.62 7.31 -65.46
N ASN A 9 -31.38 8.12 -64.70
CA ASN A 9 -31.18 8.45 -63.29
C ASN A 9 -29.87 7.98 -62.67
N ARG A 10 -28.89 8.89 -62.53
CA ARG A 10 -27.84 8.76 -61.52
C ARG A 10 -28.17 9.68 -60.35
N LEU A 11 -28.95 9.13 -59.41
CA LEU A 11 -28.85 9.51 -58.01
C LEU A 11 -27.37 9.48 -57.63
N LYS A 12 -26.78 10.65 -57.36
CA LYS A 12 -25.46 10.76 -56.75
C LYS A 12 -25.55 10.11 -55.37
N LYS A 13 -25.24 8.82 -55.27
CA LYS A 13 -24.97 8.13 -54.01
C LYS A 13 -23.87 8.93 -53.30
N LYS A 14 -24.21 9.61 -52.21
CA LYS A 14 -23.22 10.11 -51.25
C LYS A 14 -22.46 8.88 -50.78
N GLN A 15 -21.16 8.83 -51.03
CA GLN A 15 -20.35 7.75 -50.49
C GLN A 15 -20.38 7.83 -48.96
N PRO A 16 -20.67 6.73 -48.25
CA PRO A 16 -20.56 6.71 -46.80
C PRO A 16 -19.11 7.03 -46.43
N LYS A 17 -18.92 7.97 -45.50
CA LYS A 17 -17.59 8.20 -44.92
C LYS A 17 -17.35 7.06 -43.94
N THR A 18 -16.56 6.08 -44.34
CA THR A 18 -16.14 4.99 -43.47
C THR A 18 -15.07 5.54 -42.52
N PHE A 19 -15.36 5.57 -41.22
CA PHE A 19 -14.34 5.84 -40.21
C PHE A 19 -13.87 4.50 -39.68
N LYS A 20 -12.63 4.14 -40.01
CA LYS A 20 -11.97 2.98 -39.44
C LYS A 20 -11.37 3.43 -38.10
N VAL A 21 -12.06 3.13 -37.00
CA VAL A 21 -11.44 3.21 -35.68
C VAL A 21 -10.66 1.91 -35.51
N LYS A 22 -9.35 1.98 -35.74
CA LYS A 22 -8.44 0.86 -35.42
C LYS A 22 -8.14 0.93 -33.93
N VAL A 23 -8.75 0.03 -33.16
CA VAL A 23 -8.25 -0.30 -31.83
C VAL A 23 -7.33 -1.50 -32.04
N ILE A 24 -6.04 -1.31 -31.80
CA ILE A 24 -5.06 -2.39 -31.85
C ILE A 24 -5.15 -3.11 -30.50
N THR A 25 -5.74 -4.30 -30.49
CA THR A 25 -5.53 -5.28 -29.42
C THR A 25 -4.82 -6.49 -30.03
N MET A 26 -3.99 -7.15 -29.23
CA MET A 26 -2.77 -7.82 -29.71
C MET A 26 -2.92 -9.04 -30.65
N ASP A 27 -4.11 -9.55 -30.98
CA ASP A 27 -4.23 -10.74 -31.86
C ASP A 27 -5.49 -10.81 -32.77
N ALA A 28 -6.23 -9.71 -32.92
CA ALA A 28 -7.24 -9.61 -33.97
C ALA A 28 -7.36 -8.16 -34.46
N GLU A 29 -7.32 -7.95 -35.77
CA GLU A 29 -7.91 -6.73 -36.34
C GLU A 29 -9.42 -6.80 -36.07
N MET A 30 -9.87 -6.35 -34.90
CA MET A 30 -11.24 -5.89 -34.75
C MET A 30 -11.35 -4.57 -35.50
N GLU A 31 -11.44 -4.68 -36.83
CA GLU A 31 -11.81 -3.56 -37.66
C GLU A 31 -13.28 -3.24 -37.34
N PHE A 32 -13.49 -2.30 -36.42
CA PHE A 32 -14.77 -1.63 -36.31
C PHE A 32 -14.94 -0.78 -37.56
N SER A 33 -15.39 -1.41 -38.64
CA SER A 33 -15.91 -0.71 -39.79
C SER A 33 -17.26 -0.11 -39.39
N CYS A 34 -17.23 1.03 -38.70
CA CYS A 34 -18.40 1.89 -38.66
C CYS A 34 -18.44 2.55 -40.04
N GLU A 35 -19.09 1.90 -40.99
CA GLU A 35 -19.65 2.66 -42.10
C GLU A 35 -20.63 3.63 -41.46
N VAL A 36 -20.32 4.93 -41.51
CA VAL A 36 -21.32 5.97 -41.24
C VAL A 36 -22.29 5.94 -42.42
N LEU A 37 -23.13 4.91 -42.44
CA LEU A 37 -24.21 4.71 -43.38
C LEU A 37 -25.32 5.67 -43.00
N ASP A 38 -25.44 6.79 -43.71
CA ASP A 38 -26.59 7.71 -43.65
C ASP A 38 -27.08 8.08 -42.23
N GLN A 39 -26.18 8.05 -41.24
CA GLN A 39 -26.46 8.60 -39.92
C GLN A 39 -26.28 10.12 -40.04
N GLU A 40 -27.22 10.88 -39.49
CA GLU A 40 -27.21 12.35 -39.43
C GLU A 40 -26.06 12.83 -38.52
N VAL A 41 -24.82 12.48 -38.84
CA VAL A 41 -23.63 12.91 -38.08
C VAL A 41 -23.54 14.43 -38.21
N PRO A 42 -23.40 15.15 -37.08
CA PRO A 42 -23.24 16.60 -37.09
C PRO A 42 -22.16 17.03 -38.09
N LYS A 43 -22.42 18.13 -38.80
CA LYS A 43 -21.46 18.69 -39.77
C LYS A 43 -20.36 19.51 -39.10
N ASP A 44 -20.41 19.61 -37.77
CA ASP A 44 -19.48 20.41 -36.98
C ASP A 44 -18.08 19.78 -37.00
N SER A 45 -17.05 20.63 -37.06
CA SER A 45 -15.66 20.22 -37.13
C SER A 45 -14.90 20.77 -35.93
N PRO A 46 -14.15 19.95 -35.18
CA PRO A 46 -13.95 18.50 -35.38
C PRO A 46 -15.18 17.66 -34.96
N ILE A 47 -15.39 16.53 -35.64
CA ILE A 47 -16.39 15.53 -35.22
C ILE A 47 -15.81 14.75 -34.04
N THR A 48 -16.46 14.82 -32.88
CA THR A 48 -16.04 14.11 -31.67
C THR A 48 -16.72 12.74 -31.59
N PHE A 49 -15.92 11.68 -31.45
CA PHE A 49 -16.40 10.33 -31.18
C PHE A 49 -16.01 9.92 -29.76
N HIS A 50 -16.93 9.27 -29.05
CA HIS A 50 -16.67 8.68 -27.74
C HIS A 50 -16.67 7.17 -27.87
N PHE A 51 -15.55 6.54 -27.49
CA PHE A 51 -15.46 5.08 -27.40
C PHE A 51 -15.95 4.66 -26.01
N LEU A 52 -17.14 4.06 -25.96
CA LEU A 52 -17.82 3.66 -24.72
C LEU A 52 -18.29 2.21 -24.81
N ALA A 53 -18.29 1.53 -23.68
CA ALA A 53 -18.93 0.25 -23.49
C ALA A 53 -20.45 0.40 -23.65
N LYS A 54 -21.01 -0.33 -24.60
CA LYS A 54 -22.45 -0.39 -24.86
C LYS A 54 -23.15 -1.54 -24.12
N PHE A 55 -22.42 -2.61 -23.85
CA PHE A 55 -22.92 -3.81 -23.18
C PHE A 55 -22.06 -4.10 -21.97
N PHE A 56 -22.70 -4.44 -20.86
CA PHE A 56 -22.02 -4.69 -19.58
C PHE A 56 -21.93 -6.20 -19.31
N PRO A 57 -20.88 -6.65 -18.60
CA PRO A 57 -20.75 -8.05 -18.17
C PRO A 57 -21.84 -8.40 -17.12
N GLU A 58 -22.26 -9.67 -17.07
CA GLU A 58 -23.04 -10.24 -15.96
C GLU A 58 -22.17 -10.38 -14.70
N LYS A 59 -20.88 -10.65 -14.87
CA LYS A 59 -19.88 -10.65 -13.78
C LYS A 59 -18.56 -10.07 -14.25
N VAL A 60 -18.14 -8.97 -13.65
CA VAL A 60 -16.93 -8.24 -14.07
C VAL A 60 -15.67 -9.10 -13.96
N GLU A 61 -15.50 -9.85 -12.88
CA GLU A 61 -14.30 -10.65 -12.60
C GLU A 61 -14.14 -11.87 -13.53
N GLU A 62 -15.25 -12.40 -14.06
CA GLU A 62 -15.22 -13.59 -14.95
C GLU A 62 -15.12 -13.21 -16.44
N GLU A 63 -15.61 -12.02 -16.81
CA GLU A 63 -15.74 -11.59 -18.21
C GLU A 63 -14.70 -10.54 -18.63
N LEU A 64 -14.21 -9.69 -17.72
CA LEU A 64 -13.18 -8.71 -18.03
C LEU A 64 -11.79 -9.36 -17.93
N VAL A 65 -11.33 -9.88 -19.05
CA VAL A 65 -10.09 -10.67 -19.11
C VAL A 65 -8.83 -9.80 -19.19
N GLN A 66 -8.86 -8.74 -19.99
CA GLN A 66 -7.71 -7.88 -20.24
C GLN A 66 -7.73 -6.65 -19.33
N GLU A 67 -6.56 -6.30 -18.80
CA GLU A 67 -6.36 -5.12 -17.93
C GLU A 67 -6.83 -3.81 -18.61
N ILE A 68 -6.58 -3.64 -19.91
CA ILE A 68 -7.02 -2.46 -20.65
C ILE A 68 -8.56 -2.36 -20.73
N THR A 69 -9.24 -3.47 -20.95
CA THR A 69 -10.71 -3.51 -21.01
C THR A 69 -11.30 -3.19 -19.65
N GLN A 70 -10.72 -3.78 -18.60
CA GLN A 70 -11.09 -3.48 -17.22
C GLN A 70 -10.91 -1.99 -16.90
N HIS A 71 -9.77 -1.40 -17.28
CA HIS A 71 -9.49 0.02 -17.07
C HIS A 71 -10.53 0.92 -17.75
N LEU A 72 -10.90 0.61 -19.00
CA LEU A 72 -11.92 1.38 -19.73
C LEU A 72 -13.31 1.28 -19.08
N PHE A 73 -13.71 0.10 -18.61
CA PHE A 73 -14.94 -0.08 -17.85
C PHE A 73 -14.91 0.70 -16.54
N PHE A 74 -13.81 0.63 -15.79
CA PHE A 74 -13.61 1.38 -14.55
C PHE A 74 -13.80 2.88 -14.78
N LEU A 75 -13.14 3.45 -15.79
CA LEU A 75 -13.26 4.89 -16.10
C LEU A 75 -14.69 5.28 -16.47
N GLN A 76 -15.36 4.48 -17.30
CA GLN A 76 -16.73 4.76 -17.70
C GLN A 76 -17.68 4.68 -16.51
N VAL A 77 -17.66 3.60 -15.73
CA VAL A 77 -18.55 3.41 -14.58
C VAL A 77 -18.30 4.47 -13.51
N LYS A 78 -17.03 4.79 -13.23
CA LYS A 78 -16.68 5.88 -12.31
C LYS A 78 -17.29 7.20 -12.76
N LYS A 79 -17.16 7.53 -14.05
CA LYS A 79 -17.77 8.73 -14.60
C LYS A 79 -19.30 8.72 -14.47
N GLN A 80 -19.95 7.60 -14.77
CA GLN A 80 -21.41 7.48 -14.66
C GLN A 80 -21.92 7.62 -13.21
N ILE A 81 -21.13 7.19 -12.22
CA ILE A 81 -21.46 7.40 -10.80
C ILE A 81 -21.29 8.88 -10.42
N LEU A 82 -20.20 9.51 -10.83
CA LEU A 82 -19.92 10.93 -10.54
C LEU A 82 -20.92 11.88 -11.24
N ASP A 83 -21.32 11.56 -12.47
CA ASP A 83 -22.32 12.28 -13.27
C ASP A 83 -23.76 11.98 -12.81
N GLU A 84 -23.94 11.13 -11.79
CA GLU A 84 -25.24 10.71 -11.23
C GLU A 84 -26.16 9.96 -12.22
N GLU A 85 -25.58 9.37 -13.27
CA GLU A 85 -26.29 8.43 -14.16
C GLU A 85 -26.59 7.12 -13.42
N ILE A 86 -25.67 6.69 -12.55
CA ILE A 86 -25.83 5.53 -11.66
C ILE A 86 -25.98 6.06 -10.23
N PHE A 87 -27.10 5.73 -9.58
CA PHE A 87 -27.28 6.05 -8.17
C PHE A 87 -26.31 5.22 -7.32
N CYS A 88 -25.59 5.90 -6.44
CA CYS A 88 -24.70 5.29 -5.46
C CYS A 88 -25.00 5.87 -4.08
N SER A 89 -25.09 5.02 -3.05
CA SER A 89 -25.28 5.50 -1.68
C SER A 89 -24.03 6.25 -1.19
N PRO A 90 -24.15 7.15 -0.20
CA PRO A 90 -23.02 7.93 0.31
C PRO A 90 -21.87 7.05 0.82
N GLU A 91 -22.17 6.03 1.62
CA GLU A 91 -21.19 5.10 2.15
C GLU A 91 -20.48 4.30 1.04
N ALA A 92 -21.23 3.83 0.04
CA ALA A 92 -20.65 3.15 -1.11
C ALA A 92 -19.81 4.12 -1.96
N SER A 93 -20.22 5.39 -2.09
CA SER A 93 -19.48 6.40 -2.83
C SER A 93 -18.11 6.69 -2.20
N VAL A 94 -18.03 6.76 -0.86
CA VAL A 94 -16.77 6.92 -0.13
C VAL A 94 -15.85 5.71 -0.34
N LEU A 95 -16.38 4.49 -0.22
CA LEU A 95 -15.61 3.28 -0.46
C LEU A 95 -15.10 3.21 -1.92
N LEU A 96 -15.95 3.49 -2.89
CA LEU A 96 -15.57 3.55 -4.30
C LEU A 96 -14.51 4.64 -4.56
N ALA A 97 -14.64 5.81 -3.94
CA ALA A 97 -13.63 6.86 -4.01
C ALA A 97 -12.27 6.39 -3.48
N SER A 98 -12.24 5.65 -2.37
CA SER A 98 -10.99 5.12 -1.82
C SER A 98 -10.28 4.15 -2.77
N TYR A 99 -11.02 3.26 -3.47
CA TYR A 99 -10.45 2.41 -4.52
C TYR A 99 -9.99 3.21 -5.74
N ALA A 100 -10.71 4.26 -6.13
CA ALA A 100 -10.31 5.12 -7.24
C ALA A 100 -9.01 5.88 -6.93
N VAL A 101 -8.82 6.31 -5.68
CA VAL A 101 -7.58 6.93 -5.19
C VAL A 101 -6.43 5.93 -5.18
N GLN A 102 -6.63 4.71 -4.66
CA GLN A 102 -5.63 3.62 -4.71
C GLN A 102 -5.23 3.30 -6.15
N ALA A 103 -6.19 3.22 -7.08
CA ALA A 103 -5.91 2.99 -8.50
C ALA A 103 -5.10 4.12 -9.14
N LYS A 104 -5.32 5.37 -8.73
CA LYS A 104 -4.65 6.55 -9.29
C LYS A 104 -3.25 6.79 -8.70
N TYR A 105 -3.10 6.66 -7.38
CA TYR A 105 -1.90 7.08 -6.65
C TYR A 105 -1.06 5.92 -6.08
N GLY A 106 -1.57 4.68 -6.09
CA GLY A 106 -0.90 3.54 -5.43
C GLY A 106 -1.07 3.61 -3.92
N ASP A 107 -0.13 3.04 -3.15
CA ASP A 107 -0.26 2.93 -1.69
C ASP A 107 -0.21 4.28 -0.95
N TYR A 108 -1.08 4.42 0.06
CA TYR A 108 -1.05 5.58 0.95
C TYR A 108 0.23 5.63 1.80
N ASP A 109 1.01 6.69 1.63
CA ASP A 109 2.10 7.10 2.52
C ASP A 109 1.78 8.43 3.24
N PRO A 110 1.64 8.46 4.58
CA PRO A 110 1.36 9.68 5.34
C PRO A 110 2.48 10.74 5.29
N ASN A 111 3.70 10.35 4.88
CA ASN A 111 4.79 11.30 4.68
C ASN A 111 4.63 12.11 3.39
N PHE A 112 4.01 11.51 2.37
CA PHE A 112 3.83 12.12 1.05
C PHE A 112 2.43 12.71 0.85
N HIS A 113 1.39 11.98 1.26
CA HIS A 113 -0.01 12.39 1.13
C HIS A 113 -0.43 13.25 2.33
N LYS A 114 -0.22 14.57 2.19
CA LYS A 114 -0.64 15.56 3.19
C LYS A 114 -2.10 16.00 2.98
N PRO A 115 -2.80 16.46 4.02
CA PRO A 115 -4.17 16.98 3.89
C PRO A 115 -4.29 18.01 2.75
N GLY A 116 -5.32 17.86 1.92
CA GLY A 116 -5.58 18.65 0.72
C GLY A 116 -5.02 18.03 -0.56
N PHE A 117 -4.34 16.87 -0.52
CA PHE A 117 -3.78 16.26 -1.73
C PHE A 117 -4.86 15.76 -2.70
N LEU A 118 -6.08 15.51 -2.21
CA LEU A 118 -7.24 15.11 -3.01
C LEU A 118 -8.13 16.29 -3.43
N ALA A 119 -7.78 17.53 -3.08
CA ALA A 119 -8.66 18.69 -3.31
C ALA A 119 -8.99 18.97 -4.79
N GLN A 120 -8.17 18.49 -5.74
CA GLN A 120 -8.41 18.65 -7.17
C GLN A 120 -9.18 17.48 -7.80
N ASP A 121 -9.41 16.39 -7.06
CA ASP A 121 -10.06 15.19 -7.57
C ASP A 121 -11.58 15.24 -7.38
N GLU A 122 -12.31 14.98 -8.46
CA GLU A 122 -13.75 14.71 -8.40
C GLU A 122 -13.98 13.27 -7.94
N LEU A 123 -14.16 13.09 -6.62
CA LEU A 123 -14.24 11.77 -5.99
C LEU A 123 -15.67 11.35 -5.60
N LEU A 124 -16.56 12.31 -5.35
CA LEU A 124 -17.92 12.04 -4.86
C LEU A 124 -18.98 12.71 -5.75
N PRO A 125 -20.17 12.10 -5.92
CA PRO A 125 -21.29 12.74 -6.60
C PRO A 125 -21.73 14.03 -5.89
N LYS A 126 -22.18 15.03 -6.67
CA LYS A 126 -22.58 16.35 -6.14
C LYS A 126 -23.67 16.25 -5.07
N ARG A 127 -24.66 15.36 -5.27
CA ARG A 127 -25.71 15.07 -4.29
C ARG A 127 -25.13 14.63 -2.95
N VAL A 128 -24.11 13.75 -2.94
CA VAL A 128 -23.49 13.27 -1.71
C VAL A 128 -22.79 14.43 -0.99
N LEU A 129 -22.06 15.26 -1.73
CA LEU A 129 -21.38 16.43 -1.15
C LEU A 129 -22.37 17.45 -0.55
N MET A 130 -23.55 17.61 -1.16
CA MET A 130 -24.54 18.62 -0.74
C MET A 130 -25.52 18.13 0.35
N GLN A 131 -25.64 16.81 0.56
CA GLN A 131 -26.66 16.23 1.45
C GLN A 131 -26.25 16.24 2.94
N TYR A 132 -24.96 16.42 3.23
CA TYR A 132 -24.39 16.29 4.57
C TYR A 132 -23.66 17.57 4.98
N GLN A 133 -23.68 17.88 6.28
CA GLN A 133 -22.94 18.98 6.90
C GLN A 133 -21.45 18.60 7.04
N MET A 134 -20.77 18.40 5.91
CA MET A 134 -19.36 18.01 5.86
C MET A 134 -18.60 18.94 4.92
N THR A 135 -17.40 19.35 5.34
CA THR A 135 -16.48 20.10 4.48
C THR A 135 -15.77 19.16 3.52
N ALA A 136 -15.13 19.71 2.48
CA ALA A 136 -14.29 18.92 1.57
C ALA A 136 -13.20 18.16 2.33
N ASP A 137 -12.56 18.80 3.32
CA ASP A 137 -11.53 18.19 4.16
C ASP A 137 -12.08 17.00 4.97
N MET A 138 -13.29 17.11 5.53
CA MET A 138 -13.92 16.00 6.27
C MET A 138 -14.22 14.80 5.35
N TRP A 139 -14.63 15.05 4.10
CA TRP A 139 -14.79 13.99 3.11
C TRP A 139 -13.45 13.37 2.73
N GLU A 140 -12.41 14.19 2.55
CA GLU A 140 -11.05 13.73 2.28
C GLU A 140 -10.54 12.83 3.41
N GLU A 141 -10.75 13.20 4.68
CA GLU A 141 -10.38 12.36 5.84
C GLU A 141 -11.07 11.00 5.81
N LYS A 142 -12.38 10.95 5.54
CA LYS A 142 -13.12 9.68 5.42
C LYS A 142 -12.61 8.82 4.28
N ILE A 143 -12.37 9.41 3.10
CA ILE A 143 -11.81 8.68 1.95
C ILE A 143 -10.39 8.18 2.27
N THR A 144 -9.57 9.01 2.93
CA THR A 144 -8.18 8.69 3.28
C THR A 144 -8.10 7.55 4.31
N ALA A 145 -9.05 7.48 5.24
CA ALA A 145 -9.13 6.37 6.20
C ALA A 145 -9.28 5.02 5.48
N TRP A 146 -10.20 4.92 4.53
CA TRP A 146 -10.36 3.72 3.70
C TRP A 146 -9.19 3.50 2.75
N TYR A 147 -8.62 4.57 2.19
CA TYR A 147 -7.45 4.48 1.31
C TYR A 147 -6.24 3.86 2.01
N ALA A 148 -6.02 4.17 3.29
CA ALA A 148 -4.94 3.59 4.08
C ALA A 148 -5.07 2.06 4.27
N GLU A 149 -6.30 1.53 4.25
CA GLU A 149 -6.57 0.09 4.38
C GLU A 149 -6.25 -0.68 3.09
N HIS A 150 -6.21 0.00 1.94
CA HIS A 150 -5.94 -0.62 0.63
C HIS A 150 -4.45 -0.83 0.33
N ARG A 151 -3.59 -0.61 1.31
CA ARG A 151 -2.14 -0.73 1.14
C ARG A 151 -1.73 -2.12 0.64
N GLY A 152 -0.95 -2.15 -0.43
CA GLY A 152 -0.49 -3.36 -1.10
C GLY A 152 -1.43 -3.86 -2.20
N ILE A 153 -2.61 -3.27 -2.36
CA ILE A 153 -3.51 -3.57 -3.48
C ILE A 153 -2.97 -2.88 -4.73
N ALA A 154 -2.75 -3.67 -5.78
CA ALA A 154 -2.27 -3.13 -7.03
C ALA A 154 -3.34 -2.31 -7.75
N ARG A 155 -2.93 -1.41 -8.66
CA ARG A 155 -3.86 -0.62 -9.47
C ARG A 155 -4.91 -1.46 -10.18
N ASP A 156 -4.49 -2.53 -10.86
CA ASP A 156 -5.38 -3.44 -11.57
C ASP A 156 -6.35 -4.16 -10.62
N GLU A 157 -5.93 -4.46 -9.39
CA GLU A 157 -6.80 -5.08 -8.40
C GLU A 157 -7.79 -4.06 -7.80
N ALA A 158 -7.36 -2.83 -7.55
CA ALA A 158 -8.20 -1.74 -7.06
C ALA A 158 -9.30 -1.36 -8.06
N GLU A 159 -8.97 -1.27 -9.36
CA GLU A 159 -9.94 -1.04 -10.43
C GLU A 159 -10.96 -2.20 -10.53
N MET A 160 -10.54 -3.44 -10.29
CA MET A 160 -11.44 -4.60 -10.29
C MET A 160 -12.37 -4.59 -9.07
N GLU A 161 -11.86 -4.31 -7.86
CA GLU A 161 -12.69 -4.22 -6.66
C GLU A 161 -13.70 -3.07 -6.75
N TYR A 162 -13.31 -1.94 -7.33
CA TYR A 162 -14.25 -0.86 -7.67
C TYR A 162 -15.42 -1.37 -8.51
N LEU A 163 -15.12 -2.09 -9.60
CA LEU A 163 -16.14 -2.64 -10.51
C LEU A 163 -16.98 -3.73 -9.83
N LYS A 164 -16.39 -4.54 -8.94
CA LYS A 164 -17.11 -5.59 -8.21
C LYS A 164 -18.17 -5.03 -7.28
N ILE A 165 -17.90 -3.88 -6.66
CA ILE A 165 -18.88 -3.15 -5.85
C ILE A 165 -19.90 -2.45 -6.76
N ALA A 166 -19.43 -1.77 -7.81
CA ALA A 166 -20.30 -1.01 -8.70
C ALA A 166 -21.30 -1.88 -9.47
N GLN A 167 -20.96 -3.13 -9.81
CA GLN A 167 -21.85 -4.05 -10.53
C GLN A 167 -23.12 -4.41 -9.73
N ASP A 168 -23.07 -4.30 -8.41
CA ASP A 168 -24.18 -4.61 -7.51
C ASP A 168 -25.14 -3.42 -7.31
N LEU A 169 -24.82 -2.24 -7.84
CA LEU A 169 -25.70 -1.07 -7.83
C LEU A 169 -26.91 -1.29 -8.75
N GLU A 170 -28.10 -0.89 -8.32
CA GLU A 170 -29.36 -1.23 -9.02
C GLU A 170 -29.48 -0.62 -10.43
N MET A 171 -28.80 0.52 -10.65
CA MET A 171 -28.80 1.23 -11.94
C MET A 171 -27.63 0.84 -12.84
N TYR A 172 -26.72 -0.04 -12.37
CA TYR A 172 -25.53 -0.42 -13.11
C TYR A 172 -25.88 -1.13 -14.43
N GLY A 173 -25.36 -0.60 -15.54
CA GLY A 173 -25.54 -1.19 -16.86
C GLY A 173 -26.98 -1.14 -17.40
N VAL A 174 -27.90 -0.42 -16.74
CA VAL A 174 -29.31 -0.32 -17.16
C VAL A 174 -29.50 0.84 -18.14
N SER A 175 -29.95 0.53 -19.35
CA SER A 175 -30.37 1.54 -20.32
C SER A 175 -31.86 1.84 -20.19
N TYR A 176 -32.20 3.07 -19.78
CA TYR A 176 -33.58 3.49 -19.53
C TYR A 176 -34.26 4.17 -20.73
N PHE A 177 -35.53 3.81 -20.98
CA PHE A 177 -36.36 4.37 -22.04
C PHE A 177 -37.77 4.70 -21.54
N SER A 178 -38.23 5.92 -21.77
CA SER A 178 -39.62 6.31 -21.47
C SER A 178 -40.58 5.63 -22.44
N ILE A 179 -41.57 4.92 -21.88
CA ILE A 179 -42.56 4.14 -22.62
C ILE A 179 -43.96 4.39 -22.05
N THR A 180 -44.99 4.05 -22.83
CA THR A 180 -46.40 4.13 -22.40
C THR A 180 -47.07 2.77 -22.56
N GLN A 181 -47.79 2.27 -21.55
CA GLN A 181 -48.33 0.91 -21.59
C GLN A 181 -49.60 0.75 -22.45
N ASN A 182 -50.47 1.76 -22.47
CA ASN A 182 -51.81 1.69 -23.07
C ASN A 182 -52.17 3.01 -23.78
N LYS A 183 -53.28 3.01 -24.54
CA LYS A 183 -53.92 4.22 -25.11
C LYS A 183 -54.37 5.28 -24.08
N ARG A 184 -54.20 5.01 -22.77
CA ARG A 184 -54.47 5.93 -21.65
C ARG A 184 -53.19 6.59 -21.12
N ASP A 185 -52.10 6.53 -21.89
CA ASP A 185 -50.82 7.21 -21.63
C ASP A 185 -50.25 7.00 -20.22
N THR A 186 -50.37 5.78 -19.67
CA THR A 186 -49.66 5.44 -18.43
C THR A 186 -48.16 5.39 -18.71
N GLU A 187 -47.46 6.43 -18.27
CA GLU A 187 -46.01 6.54 -18.39
C GLU A 187 -45.32 5.51 -17.50
N LEU A 188 -44.36 4.81 -18.10
CA LEU A 188 -43.49 3.83 -17.45
C LEU A 188 -42.09 4.02 -17.99
N LEU A 189 -41.12 3.38 -17.35
CA LEU A 189 -39.74 3.37 -17.78
C LEU A 189 -39.29 1.93 -18.04
N LEU A 190 -38.76 1.66 -19.22
CA LEU A 190 -38.16 0.39 -19.59
C LEU A 190 -36.66 0.45 -19.31
N GLY A 191 -36.14 -0.46 -18.49
CA GLY A 191 -34.72 -0.75 -18.38
C GLY A 191 -34.34 -1.96 -19.23
N VAL A 192 -33.23 -1.87 -19.93
CA VAL A 192 -32.60 -2.97 -20.67
C VAL A 192 -31.19 -3.17 -20.13
N ASP A 193 -30.86 -4.37 -19.69
CA ASP A 193 -29.55 -4.70 -19.12
C ASP A 193 -29.05 -6.10 -19.54
N ALA A 194 -27.96 -6.55 -18.93
CA ALA A 194 -27.38 -7.86 -19.18
C ALA A 194 -28.26 -9.04 -18.70
N GLN A 195 -29.21 -8.80 -17.78
CA GLN A 195 -30.05 -9.82 -17.16
C GLN A 195 -31.42 -9.99 -17.84
N GLY A 196 -31.99 -8.90 -18.35
CA GLY A 196 -33.28 -8.91 -19.01
C GLY A 196 -33.87 -7.54 -19.35
N LEU A 197 -35.19 -7.50 -19.31
CA LEU A 197 -36.00 -6.30 -19.49
C LEU A 197 -36.76 -6.02 -18.20
N HIS A 198 -36.76 -4.75 -17.79
CA HIS A 198 -37.28 -4.33 -16.50
C HIS A 198 -38.25 -3.16 -16.71
N ILE A 199 -39.40 -3.19 -16.03
CA ILE A 199 -40.42 -2.15 -16.11
C ILE A 199 -40.47 -1.43 -14.77
N TYR A 200 -40.27 -0.13 -14.81
CA TYR A 200 -40.19 0.75 -13.65
C TYR A 200 -41.32 1.78 -13.69
N SER A 201 -41.65 2.30 -12.51
CA SER A 201 -42.44 3.52 -12.40
C SER A 201 -41.58 4.72 -12.80
N PRO A 202 -42.15 5.79 -13.41
CA PRO A 202 -41.37 6.98 -13.79
C PRO A 202 -40.57 7.61 -12.64
N ASN A 203 -41.10 7.49 -11.41
CA ASN A 203 -40.53 8.08 -10.20
C ASN A 203 -39.62 7.11 -9.42
N SER A 204 -39.43 5.86 -9.86
CA SER A 204 -38.62 4.87 -9.14
C SER A 204 -37.79 4.04 -10.11
N LYS A 205 -36.51 4.41 -10.27
CA LYS A 205 -35.54 3.74 -11.16
C LYS A 205 -34.79 2.58 -10.50
N LEU A 206 -34.87 2.46 -9.16
CA LEU A 206 -34.13 1.47 -8.39
C LEU A 206 -34.83 0.12 -8.43
N ASN A 207 -36.14 0.11 -8.17
CA ASN A 207 -36.91 -1.13 -8.01
C ASN A 207 -37.84 -1.37 -9.21
N PRO A 208 -37.63 -2.42 -10.01
CA PRO A 208 -38.51 -2.73 -11.13
C PRO A 208 -39.84 -3.34 -10.63
N ASN A 209 -40.96 -2.83 -11.14
CA ASN A 209 -42.30 -3.37 -10.92
C ASN A 209 -42.48 -4.74 -11.57
N LYS A 210 -41.86 -4.97 -12.73
CA LYS A 210 -41.96 -6.21 -13.49
C LYS A 210 -40.67 -6.48 -14.25
N SER A 211 -40.17 -7.72 -14.17
CA SER A 211 -38.92 -8.14 -14.83
C SER A 211 -39.16 -9.33 -15.76
N PHE A 212 -38.52 -9.30 -16.92
CA PHE A 212 -38.53 -10.35 -17.93
C PHE A 212 -37.08 -10.81 -18.16
N PRO A 213 -36.63 -11.90 -17.50
CA PRO A 213 -35.28 -12.39 -17.71
C PRO A 213 -35.11 -12.90 -19.15
N TRP A 214 -33.90 -12.79 -19.70
CA TRP A 214 -33.62 -13.23 -21.07
C TRP A 214 -33.99 -14.70 -21.34
N SER A 215 -33.84 -15.59 -20.36
CA SER A 215 -34.26 -17.00 -20.44
C SER A 215 -35.78 -17.19 -20.57
N GLY A 216 -36.57 -16.21 -20.16
CA GLY A 216 -38.03 -16.25 -20.16
C GLY A 216 -38.67 -15.60 -21.38
N ILE A 217 -37.89 -15.07 -22.32
CA ILE A 217 -38.38 -14.35 -23.49
C ILE A 217 -38.26 -15.23 -24.74
N ARG A 218 -39.34 -15.36 -25.50
CA ARG A 218 -39.38 -16.11 -26.76
C ARG A 218 -39.01 -15.25 -27.96
N ASN A 219 -39.59 -14.06 -28.02
CA ASN A 219 -39.50 -13.18 -29.16
C ASN A 219 -39.75 -11.73 -28.74
N ILE A 220 -38.99 -10.84 -29.34
CA ILE A 220 -39.14 -9.39 -29.20
C ILE A 220 -39.31 -8.80 -30.59
N SER A 221 -40.33 -7.98 -30.77
CA SER A 221 -40.63 -7.36 -32.07
C SER A 221 -41.36 -6.04 -31.87
N TYR A 222 -41.25 -5.12 -32.82
CA TYR A 222 -42.07 -3.91 -32.83
C TYR A 222 -42.71 -3.69 -34.20
N SER A 223 -43.86 -3.02 -34.21
CA SER A 223 -44.57 -2.55 -35.40
C SER A 223 -44.98 -1.11 -35.17
N GLU A 224 -44.46 -0.19 -35.99
CA GLU A 224 -44.62 1.25 -35.81
C GLU A 224 -44.21 1.69 -34.38
N LYS A 225 -45.18 2.16 -33.58
CA LYS A 225 -44.97 2.58 -32.20
C LYS A 225 -45.15 1.45 -31.19
N GLU A 226 -45.84 0.36 -31.55
CA GLU A 226 -46.11 -0.77 -30.64
C GLU A 226 -44.91 -1.71 -30.56
N PHE A 227 -44.41 -1.94 -29.36
CA PHE A 227 -43.36 -2.91 -29.04
C PHE A 227 -43.97 -4.08 -28.27
N THR A 228 -43.60 -5.30 -28.65
CA THR A 228 -44.19 -6.55 -28.15
C THR A 228 -43.12 -7.48 -27.61
N ILE A 229 -43.29 -7.91 -26.36
CA ILE A 229 -42.47 -8.92 -25.68
C ILE A 229 -43.32 -10.18 -25.50
N LYS A 230 -42.95 -11.26 -26.20
CA LYS A 230 -43.62 -12.56 -26.09
C LYS A 230 -42.85 -13.45 -25.12
N PRO A 231 -43.45 -13.90 -24.00
CA PRO A 231 -42.80 -14.84 -23.09
C PRO A 231 -42.60 -16.21 -23.74
N LEU A 232 -41.63 -16.97 -23.22
CA LEU A 232 -41.37 -18.37 -23.62
C LEU A 232 -42.52 -19.29 -23.24
N ASP A 233 -43.08 -19.08 -22.05
CA ASP A 233 -44.28 -19.77 -21.60
C ASP A 233 -45.52 -19.21 -22.31
N LYS A 234 -46.16 -20.04 -23.13
CA LYS A 234 -47.38 -19.67 -23.87
C LYS A 234 -48.57 -19.35 -22.97
N LYS A 235 -48.54 -19.75 -21.69
CA LYS A 235 -49.58 -19.42 -20.71
C LYS A 235 -49.44 -18.00 -20.13
N LYS A 236 -48.28 -17.38 -20.26
CA LYS A 236 -48.03 -16.02 -19.78
C LYS A 236 -48.49 -15.00 -20.82
N ASP A 237 -49.09 -13.91 -20.35
CA ASP A 237 -49.57 -12.85 -21.22
C ASP A 237 -48.43 -12.13 -21.96
N VAL A 238 -48.72 -11.77 -23.22
CA VAL A 238 -47.84 -10.95 -24.05
C VAL A 238 -47.81 -9.54 -23.49
N PHE A 239 -46.62 -9.02 -23.22
CA PHE A 239 -46.47 -7.65 -22.76
C PHE A 239 -46.28 -6.71 -23.95
N LYS A 240 -47.05 -5.63 -23.98
CA LYS A 240 -47.01 -4.61 -25.03
C LYS A 240 -46.81 -3.24 -24.42
N PHE A 241 -46.04 -2.40 -25.09
CA PHE A 241 -45.87 -0.99 -24.77
C PHE A 241 -45.67 -0.17 -26.03
N TYR A 242 -45.71 1.14 -25.90
CA TYR A 242 -45.53 2.08 -26.98
C TYR A 242 -44.40 3.05 -26.65
N SER A 243 -43.67 3.51 -27.66
CA SER A 243 -42.69 4.59 -27.51
C SER A 243 -43.13 5.81 -28.34
N SER A 244 -42.62 6.98 -27.94
CA SER A 244 -42.95 8.25 -28.60
C SER A 244 -42.40 8.34 -30.02
N GLN A 245 -41.26 7.68 -30.30
CA GLN A 245 -40.53 7.78 -31.57
C GLN A 245 -40.10 6.41 -32.10
N LEU A 246 -40.25 6.20 -33.42
CA LEU A 246 -39.82 4.97 -34.10
C LEU A 246 -38.31 4.69 -33.94
N ARG A 247 -37.47 5.74 -33.93
CA ARG A 247 -36.01 5.62 -33.72
C ARG A 247 -35.69 4.99 -32.36
N VAL A 248 -36.49 5.26 -31.32
CA VAL A 248 -36.33 4.67 -29.98
C VAL A 248 -36.64 3.18 -30.00
N ASN A 249 -37.74 2.74 -30.63
CA ASN A 249 -38.05 1.30 -30.78
C ASN A 249 -36.92 0.54 -31.50
N LYS A 250 -36.34 1.15 -32.54
CA LYS A 250 -35.18 0.56 -33.24
C LYS A 250 -33.98 0.41 -32.29
N LEU A 251 -33.67 1.43 -31.49
CA LEU A 251 -32.58 1.39 -30.52
C LEU A 251 -32.80 0.33 -29.43
N ILE A 252 -34.00 0.29 -28.84
CA ILE A 252 -34.40 -0.72 -27.84
C ILE A 252 -34.20 -2.11 -28.42
N LEU A 253 -34.73 -2.40 -29.61
CA LEU A 253 -34.58 -3.71 -30.24
C LEU A 253 -33.11 -4.08 -30.44
N GLN A 254 -32.27 -3.15 -30.89
CA GLN A 254 -30.83 -3.40 -31.08
C GLN A 254 -30.12 -3.72 -29.77
N LEU A 255 -30.48 -3.05 -28.67
CA LEU A 255 -29.96 -3.36 -27.34
C LEU A 255 -30.45 -4.72 -26.84
N CYS A 256 -31.72 -5.07 -27.06
CA CYS A 256 -32.25 -6.39 -26.71
C CYS A 256 -31.53 -7.51 -27.46
N ILE A 257 -31.30 -7.35 -28.77
CA ILE A 257 -30.59 -8.34 -29.58
C ILE A 257 -29.17 -8.53 -29.05
N GLY A 258 -28.41 -7.45 -28.87
CA GLY A 258 -27.03 -7.54 -28.39
C GLY A 258 -26.90 -8.12 -26.98
N ASN A 259 -27.75 -7.71 -26.03
CA ASN A 259 -27.74 -8.27 -24.68
C ASN A 259 -28.18 -9.74 -24.67
N HIS A 260 -29.20 -10.12 -25.44
CA HIS A 260 -29.64 -11.51 -25.55
C HIS A 260 -28.57 -12.41 -26.20
N ASP A 261 -27.87 -11.93 -27.23
CA ASP A 261 -26.79 -12.66 -27.88
C ASP A 261 -25.62 -12.91 -26.91
N LEU A 262 -25.23 -11.90 -26.13
CA LEU A 262 -24.22 -12.05 -25.07
C LEU A 262 -24.68 -12.99 -23.96
N PHE A 263 -25.93 -12.85 -23.50
CA PHE A 263 -26.54 -13.75 -22.54
C PHE A 263 -26.51 -15.22 -22.99
N MET A 264 -26.79 -15.48 -24.27
CA MET A 264 -26.71 -16.82 -24.87
C MET A 264 -25.27 -17.30 -25.03
N ARG A 265 -24.32 -16.39 -25.31
CA ARG A 265 -22.88 -16.70 -25.42
C ARG A 265 -22.31 -17.13 -24.06
N ARG A 266 -22.63 -16.42 -22.97
CA ARG A 266 -22.18 -16.73 -21.59
C ARG A 266 -22.59 -18.12 -21.09
N ARG A 267 -23.64 -18.71 -21.68
CA ARG A 267 -24.18 -20.04 -21.32
C ARG A 267 -23.61 -21.17 -22.17
N LYS A 268 -22.74 -20.84 -23.12
CA LYS A 268 -21.98 -21.81 -23.92
C LYS A 268 -20.58 -21.91 -23.35
N VAL A 269 -19.88 -22.97 -23.71
CA VAL A 269 -18.45 -23.08 -23.42
C VAL A 269 -17.72 -21.96 -24.17
N ASP A 270 -16.75 -21.34 -23.50
CA ASP A 270 -15.89 -20.32 -24.10
C ASP A 270 -15.25 -20.85 -25.39
N SER A 271 -15.22 -20.02 -26.44
CA SER A 271 -14.48 -20.34 -27.67
C SER A 271 -12.99 -20.51 -27.37
N ILE A 272 -12.27 -21.24 -28.22
CA ILE A 272 -10.83 -21.49 -28.08
C ILE A 272 -10.05 -20.18 -27.93
N GLU A 273 -10.39 -19.15 -28.71
CA GLU A 273 -9.77 -17.81 -28.63
C GLU A 273 -9.93 -17.18 -27.23
N VAL A 274 -11.14 -17.20 -26.66
CA VAL A 274 -11.42 -16.68 -25.31
C VAL A 274 -10.69 -17.49 -24.23
N GLN A 275 -10.62 -18.81 -24.38
CA GLN A 275 -9.88 -19.66 -23.44
C GLN A 275 -8.37 -19.35 -23.47
N GLN A 276 -7.79 -19.18 -24.67
CA GLN A 276 -6.40 -18.77 -24.83
C GLN A 276 -6.14 -17.38 -24.24
N MET A 277 -7.04 -16.42 -24.50
CA MET A 277 -6.95 -15.08 -23.92
C MET A 277 -6.99 -15.10 -22.39
N LYS A 278 -7.88 -15.90 -21.78
CA LYS A 278 -7.95 -16.09 -20.32
C LYS A 278 -6.68 -16.73 -19.78
N ALA A 279 -6.13 -17.73 -20.46
CA ALA A 279 -4.89 -18.39 -20.07
C ALA A 279 -3.70 -17.42 -20.09
N GLN A 280 -3.55 -16.64 -21.18
CA GLN A 280 -2.51 -15.63 -21.33
C GLN A 280 -2.63 -14.54 -20.25
N ALA A 281 -3.83 -14.00 -20.01
CA ALA A 281 -4.05 -12.99 -18.97
C ALA A 281 -3.70 -13.51 -17.57
N LYS A 282 -4.04 -14.78 -17.27
CA LYS A 282 -3.69 -15.42 -16.01
C LYS A 282 -2.18 -15.60 -15.86
N GLU A 283 -1.49 -16.00 -16.91
CA GLU A 283 -0.02 -16.14 -16.94
C GLU A 283 0.66 -14.78 -16.75
N GLU A 284 0.20 -13.74 -17.45
CA GLU A 284 0.74 -12.38 -17.32
C GLU A 284 0.54 -11.84 -15.89
N LYS A 285 -0.64 -12.02 -15.31
CA LYS A 285 -0.92 -11.63 -13.92
C LYS A 285 -0.01 -12.38 -12.93
N ALA A 286 0.19 -13.69 -13.13
CA ALA A 286 1.09 -14.48 -12.30
C ALA A 286 2.55 -14.02 -12.43
N ARG A 287 3.00 -13.70 -13.65
CA ARG A 287 4.35 -13.17 -13.90
C ARG A 287 4.56 -11.82 -13.20
N LYS A 288 3.63 -10.86 -13.36
CA LYS A 288 3.68 -9.56 -12.67
C LYS A 288 3.70 -9.71 -11.15
N LYS A 289 2.92 -10.65 -10.60
CA LYS A 289 2.90 -10.95 -9.16
C LYS A 289 4.26 -11.48 -8.68
N MET A 290 4.88 -12.40 -9.42
CA MET A 290 6.21 -12.92 -9.08
C MET A 290 7.27 -11.82 -9.13
N GLU A 291 7.27 -11.00 -10.18
CA GLU A 291 8.20 -9.88 -10.33
C GLU A 291 8.08 -8.87 -9.17
N ARG A 292 6.84 -8.51 -8.77
CA ARG A 292 6.59 -7.67 -7.60
C ARG A 292 7.11 -8.29 -6.30
N GLN A 293 6.95 -9.60 -6.11
CA GLN A 293 7.47 -10.30 -4.92
C GLN A 293 9.01 -10.32 -4.88
N ILE A 294 9.66 -10.50 -6.02
CA ILE A 294 11.12 -10.43 -6.12
C ILE A 294 11.60 -9.03 -5.74
N LEU A 295 11.01 -8.00 -6.35
CA LEU A 295 11.35 -6.60 -6.07
C LEU A 295 11.14 -6.24 -4.59
N ALA A 296 10.06 -6.71 -3.98
CA ALA A 296 9.77 -6.47 -2.57
C ALA A 296 10.83 -7.10 -1.65
N ARG A 297 11.23 -8.36 -1.93
CA ARG A 297 12.32 -9.03 -1.19
C ARG A 297 13.65 -8.31 -1.38
N GLU A 298 13.95 -7.88 -2.59
CA GLU A 298 15.17 -7.14 -2.88
C GLU A 298 15.22 -5.80 -2.13
N LYS A 299 14.09 -5.07 -2.08
CA LYS A 299 13.97 -3.84 -1.29
C LYS A 299 14.17 -4.09 0.20
N GLN A 300 13.57 -5.14 0.75
CA GLN A 300 13.73 -5.50 2.16
C GLN A 300 15.19 -5.83 2.49
N MET A 301 15.86 -6.64 1.66
CA MET A 301 17.27 -6.97 1.83
C MET A 301 18.18 -5.73 1.79
N ARG A 302 17.86 -4.75 0.93
CA ARG A 302 18.58 -3.47 0.90
C ARG A 302 18.38 -2.66 2.18
N GLU A 303 17.15 -2.56 2.66
CA GLU A 303 16.84 -1.81 3.88
C GLU A 303 17.52 -2.45 5.11
N GLU A 304 17.54 -3.77 5.21
CA GLU A 304 18.26 -4.50 6.26
C GLU A 304 19.77 -4.28 6.19
N ALA A 305 20.35 -4.30 4.98
CA ALA A 305 21.77 -4.01 4.78
C ALA A 305 22.13 -2.56 5.14
N GLU A 306 21.26 -1.60 4.83
CA GLU A 306 21.45 -0.19 5.20
C GLU A 306 21.39 0.00 6.72
N ARG A 307 20.41 -0.60 7.42
CA ARG A 307 20.35 -0.56 8.89
C ARG A 307 21.58 -1.20 9.54
N ALA A 308 22.04 -2.34 9.02
CA ALA A 308 23.24 -3.00 9.52
C ALA A 308 24.49 -2.11 9.31
N LYS A 309 24.58 -1.43 8.17
CA LYS A 309 25.64 -0.47 7.90
C LYS A 309 25.62 0.71 8.88
N GLU A 310 24.46 1.32 9.12
CA GLU A 310 24.32 2.41 10.08
C GLU A 310 24.72 1.99 11.51
N GLU A 311 24.36 0.76 11.92
CA GLU A 311 24.75 0.22 13.23
C GLU A 311 26.27 0.06 13.33
N MET A 312 26.92 -0.43 12.27
CA MET A 312 28.36 -0.58 12.20
C MET A 312 29.08 0.77 12.19
N GLU A 313 28.57 1.76 11.46
CA GLU A 313 29.11 3.12 11.47
C GLU A 313 29.04 3.75 12.86
N ARG A 314 27.93 3.57 13.59
CA ARG A 314 27.82 4.03 14.99
C ARG A 314 28.82 3.34 15.91
N ARG A 315 29.00 2.02 15.79
CA ARG A 315 30.00 1.27 16.57
C ARG A 315 31.42 1.72 16.25
N LEU A 316 31.73 1.96 14.98
CA LEU A 316 33.03 2.45 14.55
C LEU A 316 33.32 3.84 15.12
N PHE A 317 32.32 4.73 15.11
CA PHE A 317 32.44 6.05 15.74
C PHE A 317 32.71 5.95 17.25
N GLN A 318 32.00 5.07 17.97
CA GLN A 318 32.23 4.84 19.40
C GLN A 318 33.65 4.32 19.67
N LEU A 319 34.11 3.33 18.92
CA LEU A 319 35.47 2.80 19.06
C LEU A 319 36.54 3.84 18.74
N GLN A 320 36.32 4.69 17.74
CA GLN A 320 37.20 5.81 17.41
C GLN A 320 37.27 6.83 18.56
N ASP A 321 36.14 7.18 19.16
CA ASP A 321 36.10 8.11 20.29
C ASP A 321 36.78 7.52 21.53
N GLU A 322 36.53 6.25 21.85
CA GLU A 322 37.21 5.55 22.94
C GLU A 322 38.72 5.47 22.72
N ALA A 323 39.16 5.21 21.49
CA ALA A 323 40.57 5.19 21.14
C ALA A 323 41.20 6.58 21.29
N ARG A 324 40.49 7.64 20.85
CA ARG A 324 40.94 9.03 21.03
C ARG A 324 41.11 9.37 22.50
N LEU A 325 40.10 9.10 23.33
CA LEU A 325 40.15 9.37 24.77
C LEU A 325 41.26 8.57 25.47
N ALA A 326 41.47 7.31 25.09
CA ALA A 326 42.55 6.48 25.61
C ALA A 326 43.93 7.03 25.20
N ASN A 327 44.07 7.52 23.96
CA ASN A 327 45.30 8.14 23.48
C ASN A 327 45.59 9.49 24.17
N GLU A 328 44.58 10.34 24.37
CA GLU A 328 44.72 11.59 25.12
C GLU A 328 45.06 11.34 26.61
N ALA A 329 44.47 10.30 27.21
CA ALA A 329 44.84 9.88 28.57
C ALA A 329 46.28 9.38 28.62
N LEU A 330 46.72 8.65 27.60
CA LEU A 330 48.10 8.18 27.49
C LEU A 330 49.07 9.35 27.42
N ILE A 331 48.90 10.27 26.46
CA ILE A 331 49.78 11.45 26.29
C ILE A 331 49.87 12.24 27.59
N ARG A 332 48.73 12.55 28.21
CA ARG A 332 48.71 13.28 29.50
C ARG A 332 49.45 12.54 30.60
N SER A 333 49.34 11.21 30.66
CA SER A 333 50.00 10.40 31.67
C SER A 333 51.51 10.26 31.45
N GLU A 334 51.96 10.26 30.19
CA GLU A 334 53.39 10.28 29.84
C GLU A 334 54.00 11.64 30.22
N GLU A 335 53.34 12.75 29.87
CA GLU A 335 53.79 14.11 30.24
C GLU A 335 53.85 14.30 31.77
N THR A 336 52.87 13.80 32.52
CA THR A 336 52.91 13.90 33.99
C THR A 336 53.99 13.02 34.60
N ALA A 337 54.21 11.82 34.05
CA ALA A 337 55.28 10.94 34.52
C ALA A 337 56.67 11.58 34.28
N ASP A 338 56.91 12.20 33.12
CA ASP A 338 58.18 12.87 32.82
C ASP A 338 58.43 14.05 33.78
N LEU A 339 57.42 14.90 34.00
CA LEU A 339 57.52 16.02 34.93
C LEU A 339 57.75 15.57 36.39
N LEU A 340 57.08 14.51 36.83
CA LEU A 340 57.25 13.96 38.18
C LEU A 340 58.63 13.32 38.35
N ALA A 341 59.15 12.64 37.31
CA ALA A 341 60.49 12.08 37.32
C ALA A 341 61.57 13.17 37.44
N GLU A 342 61.44 14.25 36.66
CA GLU A 342 62.37 15.39 36.73
C GLU A 342 62.33 16.06 38.11
N LYS A 343 61.13 16.33 38.64
CA LYS A 343 60.97 16.91 39.98
C LYS A 343 61.53 16.02 41.09
N ALA A 344 61.29 14.72 41.03
CA ALA A 344 61.81 13.76 42.00
C ALA A 344 63.34 13.73 41.97
N GLN A 345 63.94 13.79 40.78
CA GLN A 345 65.39 13.84 40.61
C GLN A 345 65.99 15.13 41.20
N ILE A 346 65.39 16.29 40.90
CA ILE A 346 65.83 17.58 41.45
C ILE A 346 65.75 17.57 42.98
N ALA A 347 64.64 17.12 43.56
CA ALA A 347 64.48 17.07 45.01
C ALA A 347 65.49 16.11 45.69
N GLU A 348 65.82 14.98 45.03
CA GLU A 348 66.84 14.05 45.51
C GLU A 348 68.27 14.65 45.42
N GLU A 349 68.59 15.32 44.31
CA GLU A 349 69.88 16.01 44.14
C GLU A 349 70.06 17.16 45.14
N GLU A 350 69.00 17.93 45.41
CA GLU A 350 69.00 18.97 46.43
C GLU A 350 69.14 18.40 47.84
N ALA A 351 68.45 17.28 48.15
CA ALA A 351 68.61 16.58 49.41
C ALA A 351 70.07 16.11 49.60
N LYS A 352 70.67 15.52 48.56
CA LYS A 352 72.09 15.11 48.57
C LYS A 352 73.04 16.28 48.78
N LEU A 353 72.80 17.41 48.11
CA LEU A 353 73.62 18.61 48.26
C LEU A 353 73.51 19.19 49.68
N LEU A 354 72.31 19.24 50.26
CA LEU A 354 72.09 19.69 51.63
C LEU A 354 72.73 18.73 52.65
N ALA A 355 72.63 17.42 52.43
CA ALA A 355 73.30 16.41 53.25
C ALA A 355 74.84 16.54 53.17
N HIS A 356 75.39 16.80 51.98
CA HIS A 356 76.82 17.07 51.82
C HIS A 356 77.26 18.32 52.59
N LYS A 357 76.53 19.44 52.44
CA LYS A 357 76.79 20.68 53.20
C LYS A 357 76.67 20.49 54.71
N ALA A 358 75.70 19.67 55.16
CA ALA A 358 75.56 19.32 56.56
C ALA A 358 76.79 18.53 57.06
N ALA A 359 77.29 17.57 56.27
CA ALA A 359 78.49 16.80 56.59
C ALA A 359 79.75 17.67 56.64
N GLU A 360 79.89 18.64 55.74
CA GLU A 360 80.98 19.63 55.76
C GLU A 360 80.92 20.52 57.00
N ALA A 361 79.74 21.04 57.35
CA ALA A 361 79.54 21.86 58.56
C ALA A 361 79.84 21.07 59.84
N GLU A 362 79.48 19.80 59.89
CA GLU A 362 79.80 18.90 61.00
C GLU A 362 81.30 18.59 61.07
N GLN A 363 81.97 18.41 59.93
CA GLN A 363 83.42 18.26 59.88
C GLN A 363 84.15 19.53 60.37
N GLU A 364 83.65 20.72 60.03
CA GLU A 364 84.17 21.99 60.52
C GLU A 364 83.94 22.16 62.03
N ARG A 365 82.75 21.78 62.54
CA ARG A 365 82.45 21.73 63.98
C ARG A 365 83.45 20.84 64.73
N GLN A 366 83.73 19.64 64.22
CA GLN A 366 84.71 18.72 64.81
C GLN A 366 86.13 19.30 64.81
N ARG A 367 86.53 20.01 63.75
CA ARG A 367 87.83 20.72 63.72
C ARG A 367 87.90 21.85 64.76
N LEU A 368 86.82 22.61 64.94
CA LEU A 368 86.72 23.66 65.96
C LEU A 368 86.74 23.09 67.39
N GLU A 369 86.17 21.91 67.60
CA GLU A 369 86.19 21.18 68.87
C GLU A 369 87.61 20.74 69.27
N VAL A 370 88.38 20.19 68.31
CA VAL A 370 89.76 19.75 68.55
C VAL A 370 90.74 20.93 68.75
N THR A 371 90.46 22.09 68.16
CA THR A 371 91.33 23.29 68.23
C THR A 371 91.05 24.20 69.43
N ALA A 372 90.11 23.85 70.31
CA ALA A 372 89.77 24.62 71.51
C ALA A 372 90.95 24.68 72.51
N MET A 373 91.57 25.86 72.66
CA MET A 373 92.75 26.12 73.50
C MET A 373 92.43 26.51 74.96
N LYS A 374 93.47 26.51 75.81
CA LYS A 374 93.44 26.46 77.29
C LYS A 374 93.08 27.79 78.02
N THR A 375 92.80 28.90 77.33
CA THR A 375 92.44 30.18 77.98
C THR A 375 90.92 30.34 78.15
N LYS A 376 90.47 30.97 79.25
CA LYS A 376 89.04 31.02 79.63
C LYS A 376 88.17 31.88 78.69
N GLU A 377 88.77 32.85 77.99
CA GLU A 377 88.07 33.82 77.14
C GLU A 377 87.96 33.34 75.68
N GLU A 378 89.03 32.75 75.12
CA GLU A 378 89.01 32.13 73.78
C GLU A 378 88.11 30.88 73.74
N LYS A 379 88.04 30.14 74.85
CA LYS A 379 87.14 28.99 75.01
C LYS A 379 85.67 29.39 74.83
N ARG A 380 85.24 30.54 75.37
CA ARG A 380 83.86 31.01 75.25
C ARG A 380 83.49 31.39 73.82
N LEU A 381 84.40 32.05 73.09
CA LEU A 381 84.17 32.44 71.69
C LEU A 381 84.13 31.22 70.77
N MET A 382 85.02 30.23 70.96
CA MET A 382 84.99 28.98 70.20
C MET A 382 83.78 28.12 70.52
N GLU A 383 83.32 28.08 71.77
CA GLU A 383 82.09 27.39 72.18
C GLU A 383 80.85 28.03 71.51
N GLN A 384 80.83 29.37 71.37
CA GLN A 384 79.77 30.05 70.62
C GLN A 384 79.79 29.67 69.13
N LYS A 385 80.96 29.71 68.47
CA LYS A 385 81.10 29.30 67.06
C LYS A 385 80.74 27.83 66.82
N MET A 386 81.07 26.96 67.77
CA MET A 386 80.69 25.55 67.74
C MET A 386 79.17 25.38 67.81
N ARG A 387 78.49 26.10 68.72
CA ARG A 387 77.02 26.10 68.80
C ARG A 387 76.36 26.65 67.54
N GLU A 388 76.93 27.69 66.94
CA GLU A 388 76.43 28.26 65.67
C GLU A 388 76.59 27.27 64.51
N ALA A 389 77.73 26.57 64.41
CA ALA A 389 77.96 25.52 63.43
C ALA A 389 77.07 24.29 63.65
N GLU A 390 76.86 23.88 64.90
CA GLU A 390 75.93 22.81 65.29
C GLU A 390 74.48 23.15 64.90
N GLN A 391 74.02 24.37 65.21
CA GLN A 391 72.69 24.83 64.81
C GLN A 391 72.53 24.90 63.28
N LEU A 392 73.58 25.25 62.54
CA LEU A 392 73.57 25.26 61.09
C LEU A 392 73.50 23.84 60.51
N ALA A 393 74.29 22.90 61.05
CA ALA A 393 74.28 21.50 60.63
C ALA A 393 72.90 20.86 60.87
N VAL A 394 72.29 21.06 62.04
CA VAL A 394 70.93 20.56 62.35
C VAL A 394 69.90 21.11 61.35
N LYS A 395 69.94 22.41 61.04
CA LYS A 395 69.03 23.01 60.05
C LYS A 395 69.21 22.44 58.65
N LEU A 396 70.45 22.16 58.23
CA LEU A 396 70.74 21.55 56.93
C LEU A 396 70.27 20.09 56.85
N VAL A 397 70.42 19.32 57.93
CA VAL A 397 69.88 17.95 58.04
C VAL A 397 68.35 17.97 57.97
N GLU A 398 67.69 18.83 58.74
CA GLU A 398 66.22 18.95 58.69
C GLU A 398 65.70 19.34 57.30
N GLN A 399 66.38 20.26 56.60
CA GLN A 399 66.02 20.63 55.24
C GLN A 399 66.27 19.50 54.24
N SER A 400 67.38 18.77 54.38
CA SER A 400 67.69 17.56 53.60
C SER A 400 66.60 16.50 53.77
N GLU A 401 66.18 16.20 55.01
CA GLU A 401 65.13 15.23 55.28
C GLU A 401 63.77 15.64 54.71
N ARG A 402 63.44 16.95 54.72
CA ARG A 402 62.22 17.45 54.07
C ARG A 402 62.25 17.25 52.56
N ARG A 403 63.37 17.56 51.91
CA ARG A 403 63.56 17.35 50.46
C ARG A 403 63.55 15.87 50.10
N LEU A 404 64.10 15.02 50.95
CA LEU A 404 64.05 13.56 50.76
C LEU A 404 62.61 13.03 50.85
N LYS A 405 61.82 13.48 51.83
CA LYS A 405 60.39 13.12 51.93
C LYS A 405 59.57 13.62 50.74
N GLU A 406 59.88 14.82 50.24
CA GLU A 406 59.27 15.36 49.02
C GLU A 406 59.64 14.50 47.79
N ALA A 407 60.90 14.09 47.66
CA ALA A 407 61.34 13.19 46.60
C ALA A 407 60.65 11.82 46.67
N ASP A 408 60.46 11.27 47.87
CA ASP A 408 59.74 9.99 48.06
C ASP A 408 58.26 10.10 47.70
N HIS A 409 57.61 11.22 48.06
CA HIS A 409 56.22 11.49 47.66
C HIS A 409 56.11 11.61 46.13
N LEU A 410 57.01 12.36 45.49
CA LEU A 410 57.04 12.51 44.03
C LEU A 410 57.30 11.17 43.32
N LYS A 411 58.10 10.28 43.92
CA LYS A 411 58.30 8.91 43.41
C LYS A 411 57.03 8.07 43.51
N GLN A 412 56.23 8.23 44.57
CA GLN A 412 54.93 7.57 44.69
C GLN A 412 53.97 8.06 43.60
N ASP A 413 53.83 9.38 43.44
CA ASP A 413 52.99 9.99 42.39
C ASP A 413 53.43 9.52 40.99
N LEU A 414 54.75 9.39 40.76
CA LEU A 414 55.31 8.86 39.52
C LEU A 414 54.89 7.41 39.26
N THR A 415 54.84 6.55 40.28
CA THR A 415 54.37 5.18 40.11
C THR A 415 52.89 5.12 39.73
N GLU A 416 52.06 5.98 40.32
CA GLU A 416 50.63 6.07 40.00
C GLU A 416 50.41 6.57 38.55
N ALA A 417 51.21 7.54 38.10
CA ALA A 417 51.20 8.02 36.71
C ALA A 417 51.62 6.91 35.73
N LYS A 418 52.67 6.14 36.02
CA LYS A 418 53.10 5.01 35.17
C LYS A 418 52.08 3.88 35.10
N ASP A 419 51.35 3.63 36.20
CA ASP A 419 50.26 2.65 36.18
C ASP A 419 49.04 3.16 35.38
N ALA A 420 48.76 4.46 35.40
CA ALA A 420 47.75 5.09 34.56
C ALA A 420 48.11 5.00 33.06
N GLU A 421 49.38 5.24 32.71
CA GLU A 421 49.94 5.05 31.38
C GLU A 421 49.74 3.60 30.89
N ARG A 422 50.08 2.61 31.73
CA ARG A 422 49.89 1.18 31.41
C ARG A 422 48.42 0.83 31.15
N ARG A 423 47.50 1.36 31.96
CA ARG A 423 46.05 1.18 31.77
C ARG A 423 45.57 1.78 30.45
N ALA A 424 46.04 2.98 30.09
CA ALA A 424 45.72 3.61 28.82
C ALA A 424 46.25 2.82 27.62
N LYS A 425 47.50 2.33 27.68
CA LYS A 425 48.09 1.43 26.65
C LYS A 425 47.29 0.13 26.50
N GLN A 426 46.89 -0.47 27.61
CA GLN A 426 46.08 -1.70 27.59
C GLN A 426 44.71 -1.46 26.94
N LYS A 427 44.03 -0.35 27.25
CA LYS A 427 42.75 0.00 26.64
C LYS A 427 42.85 0.16 25.11
N LEU A 428 43.91 0.80 24.61
CA LEU A 428 44.19 0.90 23.16
C LEU A 428 44.41 -0.47 22.50
N LEU A 429 45.11 -1.38 23.18
CA LEU A 429 45.33 -2.75 22.71
C LEU A 429 44.02 -3.55 22.63
N GLU A 430 43.12 -3.40 23.60
CA GLU A 430 41.82 -4.06 23.62
C GLU A 430 40.91 -3.58 22.47
N ILE A 431 40.88 -2.26 22.20
CA ILE A 431 40.17 -1.68 21.05
C ILE A 431 40.73 -2.26 19.73
N THR A 432 42.05 -2.34 19.60
CA THR A 432 42.71 -2.87 18.39
C THR A 432 42.42 -4.36 18.17
N LYS A 433 42.45 -5.19 19.23
CA LYS A 433 42.11 -6.62 19.17
C LYS A 433 40.65 -6.87 18.77
N THR A 434 39.75 -6.01 19.21
CA THR A 434 38.31 -6.09 18.88
C THR A 434 38.03 -5.70 17.42
N THR A 435 38.89 -4.87 16.82
CA THR A 435 38.75 -4.37 15.44
C THR A 435 39.16 -5.42 14.38
N TYR A 436 40.14 -6.27 14.67
CA TYR A 436 40.66 -7.28 13.73
C TYR A 436 39.64 -8.35 13.27
N PRO A 437 38.81 -8.95 14.14
CA PRO A 437 37.79 -9.92 13.72
C PRO A 437 36.61 -9.29 12.95
N LEU A 438 36.32 -8.00 13.13
CA LEU A 438 35.27 -7.29 12.39
C LEU A 438 35.64 -7.09 10.90
N ILE A 439 36.92 -6.91 10.60
CA ILE A 439 37.42 -6.76 9.22
C ILE A 439 37.47 -8.13 8.50
N ALA A 440 37.78 -9.21 9.24
CA ALA A 440 37.87 -10.56 8.68
C ALA A 440 36.49 -11.20 8.40
N ALA A 441 35.46 -10.87 9.18
CA ALA A 441 34.10 -11.43 9.02
C ALA A 441 33.34 -10.90 7.79
N TYR A 442 33.81 -9.83 7.15
CA TYR A 442 33.12 -9.15 6.04
C TYR A 442 34.02 -8.91 4.83
N SER A 443 34.86 -9.89 4.48
CA SER A 443 35.28 -10.01 3.09
C SER A 443 34.02 -10.20 2.23
N PRO A 444 33.90 -9.51 1.07
CA PRO A 444 32.71 -9.61 0.25
C PRO A 444 32.46 -11.08 -0.10
N PRO A 445 31.22 -11.59 0.02
CA PRO A 445 30.91 -12.91 -0.48
C PRO A 445 31.30 -12.97 -1.97
N PRO A 446 31.81 -14.10 -2.47
CA PRO A 446 32.08 -14.23 -3.89
C PRO A 446 30.80 -13.90 -4.67
N ALA A 447 30.97 -13.21 -5.79
CA ALA A 447 29.87 -12.89 -6.70
C ALA A 447 29.00 -14.14 -6.93
N PRO A 448 27.67 -13.97 -7.10
CA PRO A 448 26.81 -15.11 -7.39
C PRO A 448 27.39 -15.85 -8.60
N PRO A 449 27.52 -17.19 -8.56
CA PRO A 449 27.92 -17.92 -9.74
C PRO A 449 26.93 -17.58 -10.86
N GLU A 450 27.50 -17.20 -12.02
CA GLU A 450 26.79 -17.05 -13.27
C GLU A 450 25.82 -18.20 -13.47
N ALA A 451 24.64 -17.86 -13.99
CA ALA A 451 23.52 -18.75 -14.24
C ALA A 451 23.99 -20.12 -14.77
N ALA A 452 24.00 -21.11 -13.87
CA ALA A 452 24.00 -22.50 -14.28
C ALA A 452 22.65 -22.74 -14.95
N ASP A 453 22.74 -23.06 -16.23
CA ASP A 453 21.68 -23.60 -17.08
C ASP A 453 21.02 -24.79 -16.37
N PHE A 454 19.93 -24.50 -15.64
CA PHE A 454 19.04 -25.53 -15.15
C PHE A 454 18.19 -25.99 -16.33
N GLY A 455 18.66 -27.04 -16.99
CA GLY A 455 17.86 -27.82 -17.91
C GLY A 455 16.54 -28.22 -17.25
N TYR A 456 15.44 -27.64 -17.75
CA TYR A 456 14.09 -28.04 -17.42
C TYR A 456 13.81 -29.39 -18.09
N GLU A 457 14.05 -30.50 -17.40
CA GLU A 457 13.23 -31.69 -17.63
C GLU A 457 11.88 -31.50 -16.94
N PRO A 458 10.74 -31.70 -17.64
CA PRO A 458 9.43 -31.56 -17.03
C PRO A 458 9.20 -32.72 -16.05
N PRO A 459 8.87 -32.44 -14.77
CA PRO A 459 8.50 -33.52 -13.86
C PRO A 459 7.15 -34.08 -14.32
N ARG A 460 7.10 -35.39 -14.59
CA ARG A 460 5.84 -36.13 -14.65
C ARG A 460 5.23 -36.11 -13.24
N LEU A 461 4.24 -35.24 -13.04
CA LEU A 461 3.48 -35.13 -11.81
C LEU A 461 2.42 -36.24 -11.75
N ASP A 462 2.71 -37.30 -11.00
CA ASP A 462 1.69 -38.24 -10.52
C ASP A 462 0.96 -37.60 -9.34
N PHE A 463 -0.26 -37.11 -9.57
CA PHE A 463 -1.12 -36.52 -8.54
C PHE A 463 -1.55 -37.61 -7.53
N LYS A 464 -1.13 -37.48 -6.27
CA LYS A 464 -1.61 -38.31 -5.15
C LYS A 464 -2.72 -37.59 -4.38
N ASP A 465 -3.62 -38.38 -3.81
CA ASP A 465 -4.80 -37.99 -3.02
C ASP A 465 -4.50 -36.99 -1.86
N SER A 466 -3.24 -36.92 -1.43
CA SER A 466 -2.73 -35.96 -0.44
C SER A 466 -2.75 -34.51 -0.95
N ASP A 467 -2.40 -34.28 -2.21
CA ASP A 467 -2.31 -32.93 -2.79
C ASP A 467 -3.70 -32.36 -3.02
N MET A 468 -4.67 -33.20 -3.37
CA MET A 468 -6.07 -32.82 -3.47
C MET A 468 -6.67 -32.41 -2.11
N LYS A 469 -6.30 -33.10 -1.02
CA LYS A 469 -6.70 -32.70 0.34
C LYS A 469 -6.04 -31.38 0.75
N ARG A 470 -4.76 -31.18 0.44
CA ARG A 470 -4.04 -29.93 0.72
C ARG A 470 -4.66 -28.74 -0.02
N LEU A 471 -4.94 -28.91 -1.32
CA LEU A 471 -5.62 -27.91 -2.13
C LEU A 471 -7.04 -27.61 -1.62
N SER A 472 -7.79 -28.64 -1.21
CA SER A 472 -9.13 -28.47 -0.62
C SER A 472 -9.09 -27.67 0.68
N MET A 473 -8.11 -27.93 1.55
CA MET A 473 -7.91 -27.16 2.78
C MET A 473 -7.49 -25.71 2.49
N GLU A 474 -6.68 -25.49 1.46
CA GLU A 474 -6.23 -24.16 1.04
C GLU A 474 -7.39 -23.34 0.44
N ILE A 475 -8.23 -23.96 -0.40
CA ILE A 475 -9.46 -23.36 -0.92
C ILE A 475 -10.42 -23.00 0.21
N GLU A 476 -10.63 -23.89 1.19
CA GLU A 476 -11.53 -23.60 2.31
C GLU A 476 -10.95 -22.50 3.23
N ARG A 477 -9.62 -22.42 3.37
CA ARG A 477 -8.94 -21.31 4.07
C ARG A 477 -9.16 -19.98 3.35
N GLU A 478 -8.85 -19.90 2.05
CA GLU A 478 -9.07 -18.68 1.25
C GLU A 478 -10.54 -18.25 1.28
N ARG A 479 -11.47 -19.22 1.25
CA ARG A 479 -12.90 -18.97 1.35
C ARG A 479 -13.30 -18.39 2.71
N LEU A 480 -12.74 -18.91 3.81
CA LEU A 480 -12.98 -18.37 5.15
C LEU A 480 -12.41 -16.95 5.29
N GLU A 481 -11.19 -16.72 4.83
CA GLU A 481 -10.56 -15.40 4.80
C GLU A 481 -11.40 -14.40 3.99
N TYR A 482 -11.92 -14.80 2.82
CA TYR A 482 -12.82 -13.98 2.03
C TYR A 482 -14.12 -13.66 2.78
N MET A 483 -14.73 -14.64 3.44
CA MET A 483 -15.96 -14.43 4.22
C MET A 483 -15.72 -13.49 5.40
N GLU A 484 -14.58 -13.59 6.08
CA GLU A 484 -14.22 -12.71 7.18
C GLU A 484 -13.98 -11.28 6.70
N LYS A 485 -13.18 -11.10 5.64
CA LYS A 485 -12.97 -9.78 5.01
C LYS A 485 -14.27 -9.14 4.52
N SER A 486 -15.15 -9.93 3.88
CA SER A 486 -16.44 -9.44 3.41
C SER A 486 -17.35 -9.01 4.56
N LYS A 487 -17.37 -9.76 5.66
CA LYS A 487 -18.13 -9.39 6.86
C LYS A 487 -17.56 -8.11 7.49
N HIS A 488 -16.23 -8.02 7.62
CA HIS A 488 -15.57 -6.84 8.16
C HIS A 488 -15.92 -5.58 7.35
N LEU A 489 -15.84 -5.67 6.01
CA LEU A 489 -16.23 -4.59 5.12
C LEU A 489 -17.70 -4.17 5.30
N GLN A 490 -18.61 -5.12 5.48
CA GLN A 490 -20.03 -4.82 5.75
C GLN A 490 -20.22 -4.10 7.09
N ASP A 491 -19.49 -4.51 8.12
CA ASP A 491 -19.56 -3.89 9.44
C ASP A 491 -19.00 -2.45 9.38
N GLN A 492 -17.87 -2.23 8.71
CA GLN A 492 -17.29 -0.90 8.52
C GLN A 492 -18.19 0.02 7.67
N LEU A 493 -18.82 -0.49 6.60
CA LEU A 493 -19.79 0.29 5.82
C LEU A 493 -21.02 0.69 6.66
N LYS A 494 -21.45 -0.20 7.56
CA LYS A 494 -22.57 0.09 8.48
C LYS A 494 -22.20 1.16 9.50
N GLU A 495 -20.97 1.13 10.02
CA GLU A 495 -20.43 2.16 10.90
C GLU A 495 -20.34 3.50 10.16
N LEU A 496 -19.73 3.52 8.97
CA LEU A 496 -19.64 4.72 8.14
C LEU A 496 -21.02 5.31 7.82
N LYS A 497 -22.01 4.45 7.49
CA LYS A 497 -23.40 4.88 7.29
C LYS A 497 -23.93 5.58 8.55
N SER A 498 -23.75 4.99 9.73
CA SER A 498 -24.18 5.57 11.00
C SER A 498 -23.50 6.93 11.29
N GLU A 499 -22.21 7.05 11.02
CA GLU A 499 -21.46 8.29 11.22
C GLU A 499 -21.94 9.40 10.29
N ILE A 500 -22.05 9.10 8.99
CA ILE A 500 -22.48 10.07 7.98
C ILE A 500 -23.95 10.47 8.19
N GLU A 501 -24.82 9.53 8.54
CA GLU A 501 -26.25 9.79 8.78
C GLU A 501 -26.50 10.79 9.92
N SER A 502 -25.64 10.82 10.93
CA SER A 502 -25.71 11.81 12.02
C SER A 502 -25.51 13.26 11.56
N LEU A 503 -24.92 13.47 10.37
CA LEU A 503 -24.58 14.78 9.81
C LEU A 503 -25.51 15.19 8.65
N LYS A 504 -26.62 14.46 8.44
CA LYS A 504 -27.54 14.67 7.31
C LYS A 504 -28.36 15.95 7.48
N LEU A 505 -28.51 16.72 6.40
CA LEU A 505 -29.34 17.95 6.39
C LEU A 505 -30.85 17.60 6.30
N GLU A 506 -31.65 18.09 7.25
CA GLU A 506 -33.11 17.82 7.32
C GLU A 506 -33.90 18.45 6.14
N GLU A 507 -33.47 19.59 5.59
CA GLU A 507 -34.19 20.29 4.51
C GLU A 507 -34.16 19.55 3.15
N GLN A 508 -33.20 18.67 2.89
CA GLN A 508 -33.12 17.91 1.63
C GLN A 508 -33.94 16.61 1.61
N GLN A 509 -34.69 16.33 2.68
CA GLN A 509 -35.48 15.11 2.84
C GLN A 509 -36.59 14.96 1.78
N GLN A 510 -37.08 16.06 1.19
CA GLN A 510 -38.11 16.03 0.14
C GLN A 510 -37.59 15.63 -1.25
N GLN A 511 -36.31 15.89 -1.56
CA GLN A 511 -35.71 15.58 -2.87
C GLN A 511 -34.95 14.25 -2.85
N ALA A 512 -34.32 13.91 -1.72
CA ALA A 512 -33.68 12.61 -1.50
C ALA A 512 -34.68 11.52 -1.06
N GLY A 513 -35.86 11.88 -0.54
CA GLY A 513 -36.90 10.94 -0.12
C GLY A 513 -37.45 10.05 -1.25
N LEU A 514 -37.33 10.48 -2.51
CA LEU A 514 -37.69 9.68 -3.68
C LEU A 514 -36.74 8.49 -3.94
N TYR A 515 -35.48 8.58 -3.51
CA TYR A 515 -34.49 7.51 -3.65
C TYR A 515 -34.23 6.75 -2.33
N SER A 516 -34.33 7.43 -1.19
CA SER A 516 -33.99 6.87 0.13
C SER A 516 -35.09 6.00 0.76
N LEU A 517 -36.38 6.27 0.52
CA LEU A 517 -37.48 5.54 1.17
C LEU A 517 -37.80 4.16 0.55
N GLN A 518 -37.04 3.71 -0.45
CA GLN A 518 -37.33 2.44 -1.14
C GLN A 518 -36.16 1.44 -1.21
N GLY A 519 -34.94 1.83 -0.82
CA GLY A 519 -33.77 0.94 -0.76
C GLY A 519 -33.51 0.31 0.62
N GLU A 520 -34.15 0.80 1.69
CA GLU A 520 -33.87 0.33 3.06
C GLU A 520 -34.55 -1.00 3.45
N CYS A 521 -35.30 -1.62 2.52
CA CYS A 521 -35.80 -2.98 2.69
C CYS A 521 -34.93 -3.96 1.90
N GLU A 522 -34.13 -4.74 2.64
CA GLU A 522 -33.42 -5.99 2.25
C GLU A 522 -31.89 -5.93 2.02
N LEU A 523 -31.13 -5.65 3.09
CA LEU A 523 -29.93 -6.45 3.37
C LEU A 523 -30.36 -7.73 4.12
N ARG A 524 -30.94 -8.70 3.41
CA ARG A 524 -31.05 -10.09 3.88
C ARG A 524 -30.26 -11.00 2.95
N PRO A 525 -29.45 -11.95 3.46
CA PRO A 525 -28.69 -12.84 2.61
C PRO A 525 -29.63 -13.75 1.83
N ALA A 526 -29.59 -13.65 0.49
CA ALA A 526 -30.25 -14.59 -0.40
C ALA A 526 -29.68 -16.00 -0.20
N ARG A 527 -30.37 -16.82 0.61
CA ARG A 527 -30.15 -18.27 0.68
C ARG A 527 -30.48 -18.86 -0.69
N ARG A 528 -29.47 -19.05 -1.56
CA ARG A 528 -29.58 -19.95 -2.71
C ARG A 528 -29.85 -21.36 -2.18
N GLY A 529 -31.07 -21.85 -2.42
CA GLY A 529 -31.52 -23.17 -2.01
C GLY A 529 -30.63 -24.28 -2.57
N ARG A 530 -29.91 -24.97 -1.68
CA ARG A 530 -29.42 -26.33 -1.95
C ARG A 530 -30.62 -27.26 -2.01
N ARG A 531 -30.83 -27.89 -3.17
CA ARG A 531 -31.71 -29.05 -3.35
C ARG A 531 -31.33 -30.11 -2.30
N ARG A 532 -32.24 -30.43 -1.39
CA ARG A 532 -32.14 -31.63 -0.56
C ARG A 532 -32.72 -32.81 -1.31
N LEU A 533 -31.92 -33.86 -1.37
CA LEU A 533 -32.27 -35.22 -1.74
C LEU A 533 -33.43 -35.72 -0.87
N SER A 534 -34.40 -36.37 -1.50
CA SER A 534 -35.47 -37.13 -0.87
C SER A 534 -34.91 -38.40 -0.22
N PRO A 535 -35.51 -38.85 0.90
CA PRO A 535 -35.67 -40.27 1.13
C PRO A 535 -37.16 -40.63 1.28
N LEU A 536 -37.58 -41.63 0.49
CA LEU A 536 -38.81 -42.39 0.66
C LEU A 536 -38.84 -43.11 2.01
N TRP A 537 -39.96 -43.04 2.72
CA TRP A 537 -40.50 -44.10 3.59
C TRP A 537 -42.03 -44.04 3.48
N LEU A 538 -42.65 -44.96 2.75
CA LEU A 538 -43.22 -46.24 3.22
C LEU A 538 -44.51 -46.08 4.04
N SER A 539 -45.59 -46.44 3.36
CA SER A 539 -46.93 -46.72 3.87
C SER A 539 -46.92 -47.87 4.88
N ALA A 540 -47.52 -47.66 6.04
CA ALA A 540 -48.08 -48.72 6.87
C ALA A 540 -49.32 -48.19 7.60
N SER A 541 -50.47 -48.71 7.20
CA SER A 541 -51.76 -48.60 7.85
C SER A 541 -51.88 -49.65 8.97
N SER A 542 -52.31 -49.27 10.17
CA SER A 542 -53.31 -50.01 10.96
C SER A 542 -53.63 -49.35 12.32
N THR A 543 -54.94 -49.33 12.60
CA THR A 543 -55.62 -49.51 13.91
C THR A 543 -55.55 -48.44 15.00
N GLY A 544 -56.74 -48.00 15.42
CA GLY A 544 -57.13 -48.14 16.83
C GLY A 544 -57.51 -46.88 17.61
N SER A 545 -58.76 -46.45 17.46
CA SER A 545 -59.73 -46.01 18.49
C SER A 545 -59.30 -45.47 19.88
N VAL A 546 -60.06 -44.46 20.31
CA VAL A 546 -60.57 -44.18 21.68
C VAL A 546 -59.65 -43.40 22.64
N SER A 547 -59.88 -42.09 22.74
CA SER A 547 -60.48 -41.36 23.88
C SER A 547 -60.24 -39.86 23.73
#